data_AF-A0A1H0I0F3-F1
#
_entry.id   AF-A0A1H0I0F3-F1
#
_cell.length_a   1.000
_cell.length_b   1.000
_cell.length_c   1.000
_cell.angle_alpha   90.00
_cell.angle_beta   90.00
_cell.angle_gamma   90.00
#
_symmetry.space_group_name_H-M   'P 1'
#
loop_
_entity.id
_entity.type
_entity.pdbx_description
1 polymer ?
#
loop_
_entity_poly.entity_id
_entity_poly.type
_entity_poly.pdbx_seq_one_letter_code
_entity_poly.pdbx_strand_id
1 'polypeptide(L)'
;MSHSATATRPQIALQSYLDALLQEATCAEPESSVSADEFQAAVLEEQIRDARLREQKPVVPLLPDAIELRRPGAAELPPAPLALLDDGRPQWAGEPFECLLFDVAGLTLAVPLVCLGSIHSLEGRELTPLIGQPDWFLGLLPGRDGGSLKVLDTARWVMPERYRDDYRQGLKYVISVQGYEWGLAVHQVSRSLRLDPAEVKWRGRRQQRPWLAGTVIDQMCALLDVSALAGMLDGGKPGSGRP
;
A
#
# COMPACT_ATOMS: atom_id res chain seq x y z
N MET A 1 -30.93 -22.75 65.91
CA MET A 1 -29.50 -22.59 65.58
C MET A 1 -29.31 -21.22 64.97
N SER A 2 -28.87 -20.26 65.79
CA SER A 2 -28.63 -18.88 65.36
C SER A 2 -27.46 -18.35 66.19
N HIS A 3 -26.26 -18.37 65.62
CA HIS A 3 -25.07 -17.82 66.27
C HIS A 3 -24.96 -16.34 65.91
N SER A 4 -25.32 -15.47 66.85
CA SER A 4 -24.98 -14.05 66.80
C SER A 4 -23.48 -13.90 67.09
N ALA A 5 -22.68 -13.57 66.08
CA ALA A 5 -21.26 -13.28 66.25
C ALA A 5 -21.11 -11.85 66.80
N THR A 6 -20.59 -11.71 68.03
CA THR A 6 -20.20 -10.43 68.63
C THR A 6 -18.97 -9.88 67.92
N ALA A 7 -19.17 -8.98 66.95
CA ALA A 7 -18.08 -8.31 66.24
C ALA A 7 -17.34 -7.31 67.16
N THR A 8 -16.01 -7.30 67.10
CA THR A 8 -15.15 -6.41 67.89
C THR A 8 -15.23 -4.97 67.35
N ARG A 9 -15.09 -3.92 68.20
CA ARG A 9 -15.07 -2.50 67.77
C ARG A 9 -14.27 -2.21 66.47
N PRO A 10 -13.06 -2.74 66.25
CA PRO A 10 -12.33 -2.51 64.99
C PRO A 10 -12.97 -3.20 63.77
N GLN A 11 -13.64 -4.35 63.93
CA GLN A 11 -14.35 -5.02 62.83
C GLN A 11 -15.59 -4.25 62.40
N ILE A 12 -16.29 -3.61 63.33
CA ILE A 12 -17.43 -2.74 63.03
C ILE A 12 -16.97 -1.50 62.25
N ALA A 13 -15.84 -0.90 62.63
CA ALA A 13 -15.28 0.25 61.92
C ALA A 13 -14.90 -0.10 60.47
N LEU A 14 -14.31 -1.28 60.26
CA LEU A 14 -13.97 -1.76 58.91
C LEU A 14 -15.21 -2.03 58.05
N GLN A 15 -16.27 -2.60 58.65
CA GLN A 15 -17.54 -2.82 57.96
C GLN A 15 -18.17 -1.49 57.51
N SER A 16 -18.24 -0.49 58.40
CA SER A 16 -18.78 0.82 58.04
C SER A 16 -17.97 1.53 56.95
N TYR A 17 -16.65 1.31 56.90
CA TYR A 17 -15.79 1.87 55.87
C TYR A 17 -16.01 1.18 54.51
N LEU A 18 -16.17 -0.15 54.50
CA LEU A 18 -16.46 -0.90 53.28
C LEU A 18 -17.85 -0.55 52.71
N ASP A 19 -18.86 -0.40 53.57
CA ASP A 19 -20.21 0.01 53.15
C ASP A 19 -20.19 1.44 52.56
N ALA A 20 -19.42 2.37 53.15
CA ALA A 20 -19.27 3.72 52.61
C ALA A 20 -18.61 3.72 51.22
N LEU A 21 -17.54 2.93 51.01
CA LEU A 21 -16.87 2.81 49.72
C LEU A 21 -17.76 2.17 48.64
N LEU A 22 -18.55 1.16 49.00
CA LEU A 22 -19.51 0.51 48.09
C LEU A 22 -20.63 1.47 47.68
N GLN A 23 -21.13 2.29 48.60
CA GLN A 23 -22.14 3.29 48.31
C GLN A 23 -21.59 4.37 47.35
N GLU A 24 -20.36 4.84 47.58
CA GLU A 24 -19.69 5.83 46.73
C GLU A 24 -19.48 5.32 45.30
N ALA A 25 -19.17 4.03 45.13
CA ALA A 25 -19.05 3.40 43.81
C ALA A 25 -20.38 3.23 43.07
N THR A 26 -21.52 3.20 43.78
CA THR A 26 -22.85 2.93 43.19
C THR A 26 -23.62 4.21 42.87
N CYS A 27 -23.28 5.34 43.51
CA CYS A 27 -23.94 6.63 43.25
C CYS A 27 -23.44 7.36 41.98
N ALA A 28 -22.45 6.81 41.27
CA ALA A 28 -22.05 7.30 39.96
C ALA A 28 -22.89 6.63 38.85
N GLU A 29 -24.17 6.97 38.77
CA GLU A 29 -24.94 6.73 37.55
C GLU A 29 -24.53 7.79 36.51
N PRO A 30 -24.11 7.39 35.29
CA PRO A 30 -23.93 8.35 34.22
C PRO A 30 -25.30 8.82 33.74
N GLU A 31 -25.67 10.05 34.09
CA GLU A 31 -26.72 10.79 33.38
C GLU A 31 -26.27 11.02 31.93
N SER A 32 -26.64 10.10 31.04
CA SER A 32 -26.83 10.40 29.62
C SER A 32 -27.68 9.30 28.98
N SER A 33 -28.97 9.26 29.32
CA SER A 33 -29.93 8.47 28.55
C SER A 33 -30.22 9.19 27.23
N VAL A 34 -29.28 9.12 26.29
CA VAL A 34 -29.63 9.30 24.87
C VAL A 34 -30.51 8.10 24.55
N SER A 35 -31.79 8.32 24.29
CA SER A 35 -32.73 7.22 24.06
C SER A 35 -32.28 6.45 22.81
N ALA A 36 -32.54 5.15 22.79
CA ALA A 36 -32.21 4.31 21.63
C ALA A 36 -32.85 4.86 20.32
N ASP A 37 -33.96 5.58 20.44
CA ASP A 37 -34.66 6.22 19.33
C ASP A 37 -33.90 7.42 18.75
N GLU A 38 -33.25 8.22 19.59
CA GLU A 38 -32.43 9.37 19.13
C GLU A 38 -31.15 8.89 18.44
N PHE A 39 -30.54 7.82 18.95
CA PHE A 39 -29.40 7.18 18.30
C PHE A 39 -29.80 6.57 16.95
N GLN A 40 -30.94 5.88 16.87
CA GLN A 40 -31.45 5.33 15.62
C GLN A 40 -31.75 6.41 14.58
N ALA A 41 -32.32 7.55 15.00
CA ALA A 41 -32.58 8.68 14.13
C ALA A 41 -31.29 9.26 13.54
N ALA A 42 -30.27 9.49 14.37
CA ALA A 42 -28.97 10.01 13.91
C ALA A 42 -28.26 9.05 12.94
N VAL A 43 -28.31 7.73 13.20
CA VAL A 43 -27.76 6.71 12.30
C VAL A 43 -28.48 6.70 10.96
N LEU A 44 -29.82 6.83 10.95
CA LEU A 44 -30.60 6.87 9.72
C LEU A 44 -30.28 8.12 8.89
N GLU A 45 -30.15 9.27 9.55
CA GLU A 45 -29.85 10.55 8.90
C GLU A 45 -28.45 10.55 8.26
N GLU A 46 -27.47 9.95 8.93
CA GLU A 46 -26.12 9.75 8.40
C GLU A 46 -26.12 8.77 7.22
N GLN A 47 -26.89 7.67 7.29
CA GLN A 47 -27.01 6.72 6.18
C GLN A 47 -27.68 7.33 4.93
N ILE A 48 -28.69 8.19 5.12
CA ILE A 48 -29.33 8.92 4.01
C ILE A 48 -28.34 9.89 3.35
N ARG A 49 -27.49 10.55 4.15
CA ARG A 49 -26.43 11.45 3.65
C ARG A 49 -25.39 10.69 2.83
N ASP A 50 -24.93 9.55 3.32
CA ASP A 50 -23.97 8.68 2.61
C ASP A 50 -24.57 8.08 1.33
N ALA A 51 -25.86 7.71 1.35
CA ALA A 51 -26.56 7.22 0.16
C ALA A 51 -26.64 8.31 -0.92
N ARG A 52 -27.02 9.55 -0.56
CA ARG A 52 -27.02 10.69 -1.50
C ARG A 52 -25.64 11.01 -2.06
N LEU A 53 -24.57 10.88 -1.26
CA LEU A 53 -23.20 11.09 -1.74
C LEU A 53 -22.76 9.98 -2.71
N ARG A 54 -23.22 8.74 -2.50
CA ARG A 54 -22.99 7.62 -3.43
C ARG A 54 -23.73 7.78 -4.76
N GLU A 55 -24.96 8.29 -4.74
CA GLU A 55 -25.76 8.51 -5.95
C GLU A 55 -25.23 9.65 -6.84
N GLN A 56 -24.40 10.56 -6.30
CA GLN A 56 -23.79 11.66 -7.07
C GLN A 56 -22.50 11.27 -7.81
N LYS A 57 -22.02 10.02 -7.71
CA LYS A 57 -21.02 9.53 -8.68
C LYS A 57 -21.73 9.26 -10.00
N PRO A 58 -21.39 9.95 -11.10
CA PRO A 58 -21.99 9.64 -12.39
C PRO A 58 -21.64 8.18 -12.73
N VAL A 59 -22.66 7.33 -12.81
CA VAL A 59 -22.57 6.00 -13.40
C VAL A 59 -22.36 6.22 -14.90
N VAL A 60 -21.10 6.18 -15.33
CA VAL A 60 -20.75 6.15 -16.75
C VAL A 60 -21.21 4.79 -17.29
N PRO A 61 -22.03 4.73 -18.34
CA PRO A 61 -22.49 3.45 -18.89
C PRO A 61 -21.30 2.63 -19.39
N LEU A 62 -21.26 1.34 -19.02
CA LEU A 62 -20.33 0.38 -19.59
C LEU A 62 -20.62 0.20 -21.09
N LEU A 63 -19.79 0.80 -21.93
CA LEU A 63 -19.55 0.36 -23.31
C LEU A 63 -18.30 -0.53 -23.31
N PRO A 64 -18.34 -1.73 -23.92
CA PRO A 64 -17.13 -2.50 -24.14
C PRO A 64 -16.51 -1.96 -25.43
N ASP A 65 -15.50 -1.11 -25.33
CA ASP A 65 -14.49 -0.95 -26.38
C ASP A 65 -13.26 -0.22 -25.84
N ALA A 66 -12.11 -0.63 -26.35
CA ALA A 66 -10.77 -0.29 -25.89
C ALA A 66 -10.56 1.19 -25.54
N ILE A 67 -10.11 1.47 -24.31
CA ILE A 67 -9.59 2.79 -23.95
C ILE A 67 -8.17 2.87 -24.48
N GLU A 68 -8.02 3.29 -25.74
CA GLU A 68 -6.79 3.97 -26.16
C GLU A 68 -6.70 5.29 -25.40
N LEU A 69 -5.70 5.40 -24.53
CA LEU A 69 -5.27 6.67 -23.93
C LEU A 69 -4.77 7.59 -25.05
N ARG A 70 -5.69 8.34 -25.66
CA ARG A 70 -5.36 9.36 -26.66
C ARG A 70 -4.71 10.55 -25.95
N ARG A 71 -3.38 10.68 -26.01
CA ARG A 71 -2.65 11.89 -25.59
C ARG A 71 -3.01 13.06 -26.52
N PRO A 72 -3.50 14.19 -26.01
CA PRO A 72 -3.37 15.45 -26.73
C PRO A 72 -1.93 15.95 -26.53
N GLY A 73 -1.17 16.10 -27.62
CA GLY A 73 0.15 16.73 -27.61
C GLY A 73 1.32 15.78 -27.45
N ALA A 74 1.77 15.19 -28.56
CA ALA A 74 3.13 14.67 -28.66
C ALA A 74 4.11 15.85 -28.76
N ALA A 75 4.44 16.45 -27.62
CA ALA A 75 5.77 17.00 -27.45
C ALA A 75 6.69 15.81 -27.17
N GLU A 76 7.78 15.70 -27.93
CA GLU A 76 8.81 14.70 -27.74
C GLU A 76 9.37 14.84 -26.32
N LEU A 77 8.89 13.98 -25.42
CA LEU A 77 9.35 13.93 -24.04
C LEU A 77 10.82 13.46 -24.07
N PRO A 78 11.73 14.13 -23.37
CA PRO A 78 13.10 13.67 -23.23
C PRO A 78 13.15 12.27 -22.60
N PRO A 79 14.23 11.51 -22.83
CA PRO A 79 14.31 10.11 -22.43
C PRO A 79 14.24 9.96 -20.92
N ALA A 80 13.23 9.21 -20.48
CA ALA A 80 13.07 8.52 -19.20
C ALA A 80 13.15 9.38 -17.90
N PRO A 81 12.38 9.02 -16.85
CA PRO A 81 12.32 9.72 -15.56
C PRO A 81 13.59 9.57 -14.69
N LEU A 82 14.77 9.46 -15.30
CA LEU A 82 16.07 9.32 -14.62
C LEU A 82 16.62 10.63 -14.07
N ALA A 83 16.10 11.79 -14.50
CA ALA A 83 16.61 13.07 -14.04
C ALA A 83 16.35 13.22 -12.53
N LEU A 84 17.40 13.52 -11.78
CA LEU A 84 17.32 13.83 -10.37
C LEU A 84 17.30 15.35 -10.18
N LEU A 85 16.51 15.82 -9.22
CA LEU A 85 16.60 17.16 -8.65
C LEU A 85 17.90 17.31 -7.85
N ASP A 86 18.27 18.56 -7.57
CA ASP A 86 19.50 18.90 -6.81
C ASP A 86 19.54 18.27 -5.40
N ASP A 87 18.37 17.95 -4.83
CA ASP A 87 18.23 17.31 -3.53
C ASP A 87 18.27 15.76 -3.61
N GLY A 88 18.53 15.20 -4.80
CA GLY A 88 18.64 13.78 -5.05
C GLY A 88 17.31 13.04 -5.19
N ARG A 89 16.18 13.75 -5.25
CA ARG A 89 14.88 13.15 -5.57
C ARG A 89 14.69 13.05 -7.09
N PRO A 90 13.86 12.13 -7.59
CA PRO A 90 13.49 12.12 -9.01
C PRO A 90 12.77 13.40 -9.42
N GLN A 91 12.92 13.82 -10.67
CA GLN A 91 12.30 15.06 -11.19
C GLN A 91 10.77 15.06 -11.05
N TRP A 92 10.12 13.91 -11.23
CA TRP A 92 8.67 13.76 -11.04
C TRP A 92 8.20 14.00 -9.59
N ALA A 93 9.11 13.96 -8.62
CA ALA A 93 8.81 14.19 -7.20
C ALA A 93 8.83 15.69 -6.81
N GLY A 94 9.07 16.59 -7.77
CA GLY A 94 9.09 18.04 -7.54
C GLY A 94 7.70 18.68 -7.42
N GLU A 95 6.67 18.04 -7.98
CA GLU A 95 5.28 18.53 -8.03
C GLU A 95 4.32 17.43 -7.56
N PRO A 96 3.05 17.73 -7.22
CA PRO A 96 2.05 16.71 -6.93
C PRO A 96 1.88 15.70 -8.06
N PHE A 97 2.03 14.41 -7.75
CA PHE A 97 2.04 13.32 -8.71
C PHE A 97 1.03 12.24 -8.36
N GLU A 98 0.65 11.41 -9.34
CA GLU A 98 -0.19 10.24 -9.11
C GLU A 98 0.66 8.99 -8.93
N CYS A 99 0.31 8.16 -7.96
CA CYS A 99 0.92 6.86 -7.69
C CYS A 99 -0.09 5.73 -7.75
N LEU A 100 0.35 4.59 -8.26
CA LEU A 100 -0.39 3.33 -8.22
C LEU A 100 0.08 2.53 -7.02
N LEU A 101 -0.85 2.17 -6.15
CA LEU A 101 -0.60 1.27 -5.04
C LEU A 101 -0.81 -0.17 -5.50
N PHE A 102 0.10 -1.05 -5.09
CA PHE A 102 0.04 -2.47 -5.35
C PHE A 102 0.66 -3.23 -4.19
N ASP A 103 0.20 -4.46 -3.99
CA ASP A 103 0.60 -5.29 -2.86
C ASP A 103 1.48 -6.43 -3.33
N VAL A 104 2.55 -6.65 -2.58
CA VAL A 104 3.54 -7.70 -2.84
C VAL A 104 3.89 -8.40 -1.54
N ALA A 105 3.54 -9.68 -1.42
CA ALA A 105 3.84 -10.50 -0.25
C ALA A 105 3.40 -9.84 1.09
N GLY A 106 2.27 -9.14 1.08
CA GLY A 106 1.73 -8.41 2.25
C GLY A 106 2.34 -7.03 2.51
N LEU A 107 3.20 -6.52 1.61
CA LEU A 107 3.71 -5.15 1.66
C LEU A 107 3.09 -4.30 0.57
N THR A 108 2.53 -3.15 0.95
CA THR A 108 2.03 -2.14 0.01
C THR A 108 3.16 -1.26 -0.49
N LEU A 109 3.28 -1.18 -1.82
CA LEU A 109 4.23 -0.36 -2.54
C LEU A 109 3.48 0.66 -3.39
N ALA A 110 4.09 1.81 -3.63
CA ALA A 110 3.60 2.85 -4.51
C ALA A 110 4.60 3.12 -5.62
N VAL A 111 4.13 3.22 -6.86
CA VAL A 111 4.93 3.60 -8.02
C VAL A 111 4.27 4.77 -8.76
N PRO A 112 5.02 5.81 -9.17
CA PRO A 112 4.47 6.93 -9.91
C PRO A 112 3.90 6.52 -11.27
N LEU A 113 2.69 6.99 -11.60
CA LEU A 113 2.01 6.68 -12.87
C LEU A 113 2.81 7.15 -14.09
N VAL A 114 3.58 8.23 -13.94
CA VAL A 114 4.45 8.75 -15.00
C VAL A 114 5.59 7.79 -15.39
N CYS A 115 5.90 6.81 -14.54
CA CYS A 115 6.89 5.77 -14.81
C CYS A 115 6.25 4.46 -15.28
N LEU A 116 4.92 4.34 -15.23
CA LEU A 116 4.21 3.10 -15.54
C LEU A 116 3.96 2.96 -17.04
N GLY A 117 4.17 1.75 -17.54
CA GLY A 117 3.72 1.33 -18.87
C GLY A 117 2.33 0.71 -18.79
N SER A 118 2.27 -0.61 -18.95
CA SER A 118 1.06 -1.42 -19.04
C SER A 118 1.02 -2.44 -17.91
N ILE A 119 -0.20 -2.80 -17.48
CA ILE A 119 -0.42 -3.87 -16.51
C ILE A 119 -0.88 -5.12 -17.25
N HIS A 120 -0.14 -6.20 -17.11
CA HIS A 120 -0.42 -7.49 -17.73
C HIS A 120 -0.92 -8.49 -16.68
N SER A 121 -2.02 -9.18 -16.95
CA SER A 121 -2.43 -10.34 -16.14
C SER A 121 -1.56 -11.55 -16.49
N LEU A 122 -1.11 -12.27 -15.47
CA LEU A 122 -0.41 -13.56 -15.58
C LEU A 122 -1.39 -14.74 -15.67
N GLU A 123 -2.68 -14.54 -15.47
CA GLU A 123 -3.68 -15.61 -15.56
C GLU A 123 -3.65 -16.26 -16.96
N GLY A 124 -3.38 -17.56 -16.99
CA GLY A 124 -3.26 -18.33 -18.24
C GLY A 124 -2.04 -17.98 -19.11
N ARG A 125 -1.08 -17.20 -18.59
CA ARG A 125 0.17 -16.88 -19.29
C ARG A 125 1.35 -17.54 -18.60
N GLU A 126 2.14 -18.27 -19.38
CA GLU A 126 3.40 -18.84 -18.90
C GLU A 126 4.55 -17.86 -19.15
N LEU A 127 5.39 -17.71 -18.14
CA LEU A 127 6.66 -17.01 -18.24
C LEU A 127 7.70 -18.00 -18.76
N THR A 128 8.46 -17.63 -19.78
CA THR A 128 9.56 -18.47 -20.27
C THR A 128 10.76 -18.29 -19.34
N PRO A 129 11.13 -19.28 -18.50
CA PRO A 129 12.28 -19.13 -17.62
C PRO A 129 13.57 -19.16 -18.43
N LEU A 130 14.55 -18.35 -18.02
CA LEU A 130 15.90 -18.33 -18.61
C LEU A 130 16.88 -19.01 -17.65
N ILE A 131 17.61 -20.00 -18.16
CA ILE A 131 18.61 -20.75 -17.38
C ILE A 131 19.82 -19.85 -17.11
N GLY A 132 20.38 -19.93 -15.90
CA GLY A 132 21.57 -19.17 -15.51
C GLY A 132 21.30 -17.72 -15.13
N GLN A 133 20.03 -17.30 -15.09
CA GLN A 133 19.65 -15.99 -14.57
C GLN A 133 19.58 -15.98 -13.04
N PRO A 134 19.68 -14.79 -12.42
CA PRO A 134 19.51 -14.64 -11.00
C PRO A 134 18.13 -15.08 -10.51
N ASP A 135 18.09 -15.41 -9.24
CA ASP A 135 16.95 -15.94 -8.51
C ASP A 135 15.76 -14.96 -8.35
N TRP A 136 15.98 -13.67 -8.60
CA TRP A 136 14.97 -12.61 -8.70
C TRP A 136 14.36 -12.47 -10.09
N PHE A 137 14.89 -13.17 -11.10
CA PHE A 137 14.35 -13.16 -12.45
C PHE A 137 13.38 -14.33 -12.64
N LEU A 138 12.12 -14.03 -12.98
CA LEU A 138 11.08 -15.05 -13.13
C LEU A 138 11.02 -15.65 -14.53
N GLY A 139 11.24 -14.82 -15.55
CA GLY A 139 11.16 -15.24 -16.95
C GLY A 139 10.87 -14.10 -17.92
N LEU A 140 10.67 -14.44 -19.18
CA LEU A 140 10.20 -13.53 -20.22
C LEU A 140 8.69 -13.67 -20.40
N LEU A 141 7.98 -12.55 -20.41
CA LEU A 141 6.57 -12.46 -20.76
C LEU A 141 6.45 -11.93 -22.20
N PRO A 142 5.85 -12.69 -23.15
CA PRO A 142 5.60 -12.17 -24.48
C PRO A 142 4.58 -11.01 -24.42
N GLY A 143 4.99 -9.86 -24.92
CA GLY A 143 4.17 -8.67 -25.09
C GLY A 143 3.19 -8.83 -26.26
N ARG A 144 2.17 -7.97 -26.29
CA ARG A 144 1.17 -7.95 -27.39
C ARG A 144 1.78 -7.51 -28.71
N ASP A 145 2.81 -6.68 -28.68
CA ASP A 145 3.45 -6.07 -29.85
C ASP A 145 4.70 -6.85 -30.33
N GLY A 146 4.83 -8.12 -29.92
CA GLY A 146 5.95 -8.98 -30.31
C GLY A 146 7.25 -8.76 -29.51
N GLY A 147 7.31 -7.77 -28.62
CA GLY A 147 8.42 -7.59 -27.67
C GLY A 147 8.39 -8.58 -26.51
N SER A 148 9.55 -8.89 -25.92
CA SER A 148 9.66 -9.73 -24.73
C SER A 148 9.93 -8.89 -23.49
N LEU A 149 9.08 -8.99 -22.47
CA LEU A 149 9.23 -8.26 -21.21
C LEU A 149 9.91 -9.15 -20.15
N LYS A 150 11.02 -8.67 -19.59
CA LYS A 150 11.73 -9.32 -18.47
C LYS A 150 10.93 -9.18 -17.19
N VAL A 151 10.47 -10.28 -16.62
CA VAL A 151 9.65 -10.28 -15.42
C VAL A 151 10.50 -10.54 -14.18
N LEU A 152 10.42 -9.61 -13.24
CA LEU A 152 11.19 -9.59 -12.01
C LEU A 152 10.30 -9.93 -10.82
N ASP A 153 10.83 -10.67 -9.85
CA ASP A 153 10.16 -10.89 -8.57
C ASP A 153 10.35 -9.68 -7.66
N THR A 154 9.28 -8.89 -7.51
CA THR A 154 9.28 -7.68 -6.68
C THR A 154 9.48 -8.01 -5.21
N ALA A 155 8.94 -9.12 -4.70
CA ALA A 155 9.03 -9.49 -3.29
C ALA A 155 10.48 -9.79 -2.93
N ARG A 156 11.17 -10.56 -3.78
CA ARG A 156 12.59 -10.91 -3.60
C ARG A 156 13.50 -9.70 -3.74
N TRP A 157 13.12 -8.74 -4.56
CA TRP A 157 13.88 -7.51 -4.72
C TRP A 157 13.78 -6.60 -3.50
N VAL A 158 12.55 -6.33 -3.06
CA VAL A 158 12.24 -5.38 -1.99
C VAL A 158 12.55 -5.96 -0.61
N MET A 159 12.29 -7.26 -0.40
CA MET A 159 12.41 -7.96 0.88
C MET A 159 13.08 -9.34 0.74
N PRO A 160 14.37 -9.40 0.35
CA PRO A 160 15.07 -10.68 0.19
C PRO A 160 15.03 -11.55 1.46
N GLU A 161 15.22 -10.95 2.65
CA GLU A 161 15.37 -11.74 3.89
C GLU A 161 14.05 -12.29 4.44
N ARG A 162 12.92 -11.79 3.94
CA ARG A 162 11.57 -12.25 4.31
C ARG A 162 10.92 -13.04 3.20
N TYR A 163 11.64 -13.30 2.10
CA TYR A 163 11.09 -13.98 0.95
C TYR A 163 10.81 -15.45 1.26
N ARG A 164 9.67 -15.93 0.78
CA ARG A 164 9.24 -17.34 0.84
C ARG A 164 8.82 -17.78 -0.55
N ASP A 165 9.11 -19.02 -0.90
CA ASP A 165 8.81 -19.57 -2.22
C ASP A 165 7.30 -19.56 -2.54
N ASP A 166 6.46 -19.64 -1.50
CA ASP A 166 5.00 -19.54 -1.60
C ASP A 166 4.54 -18.22 -2.26
N TYR A 167 5.28 -17.13 -2.07
CA TYR A 167 4.93 -15.82 -2.66
C TYR A 167 4.99 -15.85 -4.19
N ARG A 168 5.86 -16.69 -4.77
CA ARG A 168 5.98 -16.82 -6.23
C ARG A 168 4.69 -17.34 -6.86
N GLN A 169 3.97 -18.22 -6.17
CA GLN A 169 2.74 -18.82 -6.68
C GLN A 169 1.55 -17.84 -6.67
N GLY A 170 1.61 -16.81 -5.83
CA GLY A 170 0.55 -15.81 -5.69
C GLY A 170 0.65 -14.63 -6.66
N LEU A 171 1.65 -14.59 -7.55
CA LEU A 171 1.84 -13.49 -8.50
C LEU A 171 0.77 -13.55 -9.58
N LYS A 172 -0.01 -12.48 -9.72
CA LYS A 172 -1.14 -12.40 -10.66
C LYS A 172 -0.95 -11.37 -11.75
N TYR A 173 -0.15 -10.34 -11.49
CA TYR A 173 0.02 -9.22 -12.42
C TYR A 173 1.50 -8.92 -12.64
N VAL A 174 1.80 -8.39 -13.82
CA VAL A 174 3.11 -7.81 -14.15
C VAL A 174 2.89 -6.36 -14.57
N ILE A 175 3.50 -5.45 -13.83
CA ILE A 175 3.47 -4.02 -14.12
C ILE A 175 4.71 -3.68 -14.93
N SER A 176 4.55 -3.34 -16.21
CA SER A 176 5.68 -2.90 -17.04
C SER A 176 6.03 -1.45 -16.76
N VAL A 177 7.31 -1.13 -16.94
CA VAL A 177 7.84 0.21 -16.70
C VAL A 177 8.04 0.93 -18.03
N GLN A 178 7.60 2.18 -18.10
CA GLN A 178 7.70 2.96 -19.32
C GLN A 178 9.16 3.21 -19.70
N GLY A 179 9.52 2.91 -20.95
CA GLY A 179 10.87 3.09 -21.46
C GLY A 179 11.84 1.95 -21.13
N TYR A 180 11.36 0.86 -20.52
CA TYR A 180 12.17 -0.30 -20.18
C TYR A 180 11.52 -1.61 -20.65
N GLU A 181 12.36 -2.59 -20.98
CA GLU A 181 11.93 -3.94 -21.37
C GLU A 181 11.79 -4.89 -20.16
N TRP A 182 11.49 -4.34 -18.97
CA TRP A 182 11.27 -5.13 -17.77
C TRP A 182 10.01 -4.70 -17.02
N GLY A 183 9.50 -5.60 -16.18
CA GLY A 183 8.32 -5.38 -15.37
C GLY A 183 8.39 -6.07 -14.01
N LEU A 184 7.57 -5.56 -13.09
CA LEU A 184 7.46 -5.99 -11.72
C LEU A 184 6.31 -6.99 -11.57
N ALA A 185 6.60 -8.23 -11.16
CA ALA A 185 5.56 -9.17 -10.80
C ALA A 185 5.00 -8.83 -9.41
N VAL A 186 3.68 -8.74 -9.31
CA VAL A 186 2.96 -8.34 -8.10
C VAL A 186 1.75 -9.25 -7.84
N HIS A 187 1.31 -9.33 -6.58
CA HIS A 187 0.16 -10.14 -6.19
C HIS A 187 -1.15 -9.47 -6.57
N GLN A 188 -1.24 -8.17 -6.31
CA GLN A 188 -2.48 -7.41 -6.52
C GLN A 188 -2.18 -5.95 -6.86
N VAL A 189 -2.98 -5.39 -7.77
CA VAL A 189 -3.02 -3.95 -8.03
C VAL A 189 -4.21 -3.37 -7.27
N SER A 190 -3.97 -2.28 -6.53
CA SER A 190 -4.94 -1.73 -5.57
C SER A 190 -5.66 -0.50 -6.16
N ARG A 191 -5.17 0.72 -5.89
CA ARG A 191 -5.79 1.97 -6.40
C ARG A 191 -4.74 2.99 -6.78
N SER A 192 -5.11 3.99 -7.58
CA SER A 192 -4.31 5.20 -7.73
C SER A 192 -4.60 6.21 -6.62
N LEU A 193 -3.59 6.99 -6.25
CA LEU A 193 -3.67 8.08 -5.30
C LEU A 193 -2.84 9.26 -5.81
N ARG A 194 -3.40 10.46 -5.74
CA ARG A 194 -2.64 11.69 -5.92
C ARG A 194 -1.93 12.04 -4.62
N LEU A 195 -0.62 12.19 -4.67
CA LEU A 195 0.25 12.47 -3.54
C LEU A 195 0.91 13.83 -3.70
N ASP A 196 0.92 14.60 -2.61
CA ASP A 196 1.76 15.78 -2.51
C ASP A 196 3.18 15.35 -2.05
N PRO A 197 4.27 15.92 -2.60
CA PRO A 197 5.62 15.65 -2.13
C PRO A 197 5.81 15.87 -0.61
N ALA A 198 5.01 16.73 0.03
CA ALA A 198 5.03 16.94 1.48
C ALA A 198 4.48 15.73 2.28
N GLU A 199 3.63 14.90 1.68
CA GLU A 199 3.04 13.69 2.29
C GLU A 199 4.00 12.49 2.24
N VAL A 200 5.20 12.69 1.67
CA VAL A 200 6.22 11.66 1.55
C VAL A 200 7.40 11.98 2.45
N LYS A 201 7.72 11.05 3.33
CA LYS A 201 8.98 11.05 4.08
C LYS A 201 10.11 10.58 3.17
N TRP A 202 10.75 11.52 2.49
CA TRP A 202 11.87 11.26 1.58
C TRP A 202 13.11 10.77 2.32
N ARG A 203 13.86 9.84 1.69
CA ARG A 203 15.11 9.31 2.25
C ARG A 203 16.32 10.08 1.71
N GLY A 204 17.08 10.71 2.61
CA GLY A 204 18.33 11.39 2.25
C GLY A 204 19.53 10.44 2.05
N ARG A 205 19.64 9.34 2.82
CA ARG A 205 20.70 8.32 2.63
C ARG A 205 20.13 7.08 1.93
N ARG A 206 20.26 7.03 0.61
CA ARG A 206 19.73 5.95 -0.26
C ARG A 206 20.66 4.74 -0.41
N GLN A 207 21.87 4.76 0.15
CA GLN A 207 22.90 3.73 -0.12
C GLN A 207 22.48 2.29 0.22
N GLN A 208 21.66 2.06 1.25
CA GLN A 208 21.29 0.70 1.66
C GLN A 208 20.15 0.12 0.81
N ARG A 209 19.27 0.97 0.25
CA ARG A 209 18.11 0.58 -0.59
C ARG A 209 17.81 1.72 -1.57
N PRO A 210 18.56 1.83 -2.69
CA PRO A 210 18.44 2.97 -3.59
C PRO A 210 17.11 2.99 -4.35
N TRP A 211 16.47 1.83 -4.53
CA TRP A 211 15.12 1.69 -5.08
C TRP A 211 14.00 2.26 -4.19
N LEU A 212 14.28 2.65 -2.93
CA LEU A 212 13.27 3.22 -2.02
C LEU A 212 13.42 4.75 -1.97
N ALA A 213 12.55 5.46 -2.70
CA ALA A 213 12.55 6.92 -2.74
C ALA A 213 12.14 7.54 -1.39
N GLY A 214 11.13 6.94 -0.75
CA GLY A 214 10.50 7.48 0.46
C GLY A 214 9.44 6.56 1.04
N THR A 215 8.75 7.05 2.07
CA THR A 215 7.58 6.40 2.66
C THR A 215 6.42 7.38 2.64
N VAL A 216 5.29 6.96 2.07
CA VAL A 216 4.06 7.75 2.08
C VAL A 216 3.47 7.71 3.49
N ILE A 217 3.19 8.87 4.06
CA ILE A 217 2.83 9.00 5.47
C ILE A 217 1.44 8.39 5.74
N ASP A 218 0.42 8.85 5.02
CA ASP A 218 -0.97 8.46 5.26
C ASP A 218 -1.23 6.99 4.93
N GLN A 219 -0.72 6.54 3.80
CA GLN A 219 -0.92 5.17 3.32
C GLN A 219 0.08 4.17 3.93
N MET A 220 1.08 4.64 4.67
CA MET A 220 2.15 3.83 5.25
C MET A 220 2.84 2.90 4.24
N CYS A 221 2.87 3.29 2.96
CA CYS A 221 3.42 2.48 1.89
C CYS A 221 4.81 2.96 1.46
N ALA A 222 5.59 2.05 0.90
CA ALA A 222 6.93 2.35 0.40
C ALA A 222 6.85 2.91 -1.02
N LEU A 223 7.42 4.10 -1.23
CA LEU A 223 7.47 4.76 -2.54
C LEU A 223 8.71 4.29 -3.33
N LEU A 224 8.48 3.68 -4.48
CA LEU A 224 9.52 3.09 -5.32
C LEU A 224 10.19 4.17 -6.21
N ASP A 225 11.52 4.13 -6.24
CA ASP A 225 12.33 4.84 -7.23
C ASP A 225 12.64 3.90 -8.41
N VAL A 226 11.84 4.02 -9.47
CA VAL A 226 11.97 3.21 -10.68
C VAL A 226 13.31 3.44 -11.37
N SER A 227 13.80 4.68 -11.33
CA SER A 227 15.03 5.11 -12.00
C SER A 227 16.26 4.50 -11.33
N ALA A 228 16.29 4.56 -10.00
CA ALA A 228 17.32 3.88 -9.23
C ALA A 228 17.22 2.36 -9.37
N LEU A 229 15.99 1.81 -9.43
CA LEU A 229 15.78 0.38 -9.64
C LEU A 229 16.32 -0.08 -11.00
N ALA A 230 16.05 0.66 -12.07
CA ALA A 230 16.57 0.38 -13.41
C ALA A 230 18.11 0.34 -13.41
N GLY A 231 18.75 1.35 -12.82
CA GLY A 231 20.22 1.39 -12.73
C GLY A 231 20.82 0.20 -11.98
N MET A 232 20.10 -0.35 -10.99
CA MET A 232 20.53 -1.58 -10.30
C MET A 232 20.33 -2.84 -11.15
N LEU A 233 19.33 -2.88 -12.02
CA LEU A 233 19.11 -4.01 -12.92
C LEU A 233 20.20 -4.08 -13.99
N ASP A 234 20.61 -2.93 -14.51
CA ASP A 234 21.70 -2.83 -15.49
C ASP A 234 23.08 -3.11 -14.84
N GLY A 235 23.28 -2.65 -13.60
CA GLY A 235 24.53 -2.85 -12.85
C GLY A 235 24.62 -4.17 -12.09
N GLY A 236 23.55 -4.97 -12.06
CA GLY A 236 23.43 -6.13 -11.18
C GLY A 236 23.16 -5.75 -9.70
N LYS A 237 22.47 -6.64 -8.96
CA LYS A 237 22.15 -6.37 -7.55
C LYS A 237 23.44 -6.34 -6.71
N PRO A 238 23.75 -5.25 -5.98
CA PRO A 238 24.91 -5.21 -5.09
C PRO A 238 24.70 -6.21 -3.95
N GLY A 239 25.52 -7.26 -3.91
CA GLY A 239 25.44 -8.32 -2.89
C GLY A 239 25.25 -9.74 -3.43
N SER A 240 24.96 -9.93 -4.72
CA SER A 240 25.14 -11.24 -5.36
C SER A 240 26.62 -11.41 -5.74
N GLY A 241 27.48 -11.44 -4.72
CA GLY A 241 28.86 -11.88 -4.89
C GLY A 241 28.83 -13.33 -5.37
N ARG A 242 29.36 -13.55 -6.56
CA ARG A 242 29.77 -14.87 -7.03
C ARG A 242 30.79 -15.41 -6.01
N PRO A 243 30.71 -16.68 -5.56
CA PRO A 243 31.82 -17.28 -4.81
C PRO A 243 33.10 -17.30 -5.65
#